data_AF-A0A7C3ND52-F1
#
_entry.id   AF-A0A7C3ND52-F1
#
_cell.length_a   1.000
_cell.length_b   1.000
_cell.length_c   1.000
_cell.angle_alpha   90.00
_cell.angle_beta   90.00
_cell.angle_gamma   90.00
#
_symmetry.space_group_name_H-M   'P 1'
#
loop_
_entity.id
_entity.type
_entity.pdbx_description
1 polymer ?
#
loop_
_entity_poly.entity_id
_entity_poly.type
_entity_poly.pdbx_seq_one_letter_code
_entity_poly.pdbx_strand_id
1 'polypeptide(L)'
;MSWVFPRRLTLRDETEWVETVAVGWNKLVGAEPEAILEAWFNFSPPAEHPPIFGQGIAGQQIAQILDSEPVIFGQSFPNPFSHERAVLAAAAVMR
;
A
#
# COMPACT_ATOMS: atom_id res chain seq x y z
N MET A 1 -2.15 -26.89 -6.05
CA MET A 1 -0.88 -26.18 -6.32
C MET A 1 -0.85 -24.98 -5.38
N SER A 2 -0.19 -25.07 -4.24
CA SER A 2 -0.09 -23.92 -3.33
C SER A 2 0.94 -22.97 -3.93
N TRP A 3 0.52 -21.79 -4.37
CA TRP A 3 1.45 -20.71 -4.69
C TRP A 3 2.12 -20.30 -3.38
N VAL A 4 3.36 -20.75 -3.17
CA VAL A 4 4.22 -20.14 -2.16
C VAL A 4 4.58 -18.78 -2.73
N PHE A 5 4.02 -17.71 -2.17
CA PHE A 5 4.40 -16.37 -2.58
C PHE A 5 5.92 -16.22 -2.43
N PRO A 6 6.62 -15.78 -3.49
CA PRO A 6 8.06 -15.65 -3.41
C PRO A 6 8.43 -14.57 -2.40
N ARG A 7 9.40 -14.91 -1.55
CA ARG A 7 10.04 -14.02 -0.58
C ARG A 7 10.45 -12.72 -1.28
N ARG A 8 10.04 -11.56 -0.76
CA ARG A 8 10.41 -10.25 -1.31
C ARG A 8 11.52 -9.63 -0.48
N LEU A 9 12.69 -9.45 -1.08
CA LEU A 9 13.83 -8.72 -0.52
C LEU A 9 14.01 -7.43 -1.32
N THR A 10 14.00 -6.29 -0.64
CA THR A 10 14.18 -4.98 -1.27
C THR A 10 15.59 -4.48 -1.03
N LEU A 11 16.33 -4.28 -2.12
CA LEU A 11 17.73 -3.81 -2.10
C LEU A 11 17.82 -2.28 -1.95
N ARG A 12 17.08 -1.72 -1.01
CA ARG A 12 17.01 -0.30 -0.67
C ARG A 12 16.90 -0.17 0.83
N ASP A 13 17.37 0.94 1.38
CA ASP A 13 17.24 1.24 2.81
C ASP A 13 15.83 1.69 3.19
N GLU A 14 15.07 2.19 2.20
CA GLU A 14 13.72 2.73 2.38
C GLU A 14 12.75 2.20 1.31
N THR A 15 11.45 2.23 1.64
CA THR A 15 10.39 1.93 0.68
C THR A 15 9.14 2.76 0.94
N GLU A 16 8.45 3.10 -0.14
CA GLU A 16 7.14 3.73 -0.15
C GLU A 16 6.03 2.74 0.21
N TRP A 17 6.32 1.43 0.18
CA TRP A 17 5.37 0.34 0.42
C TRP A 17 5.51 -0.21 1.86
N VAL A 18 5.45 0.68 2.84
CA VAL A 18 5.70 0.37 4.26
C VAL A 18 4.74 -0.70 4.79
N GLU A 19 3.52 -0.77 4.26
CA GLU A 19 2.50 -1.75 4.63
C GLU A 19 2.98 -3.17 4.31
N THR A 20 3.72 -3.36 3.21
CA THR A 20 4.27 -4.68 2.82
C THR A 20 5.34 -5.17 3.79
N VAL A 21 6.10 -4.25 4.38
CA VAL A 21 7.08 -4.56 5.43
C VAL A 21 6.34 -4.83 6.75
N ALA A 22 5.33 -4.02 7.06
CA ALA A 22 4.53 -4.16 8.28
C ALA A 22 3.81 -5.52 8.39
N VAL A 23 3.32 -6.06 7.27
CA VAL A 23 2.70 -7.40 7.23
C VAL A 23 3.70 -8.54 6.99
N GLY A 24 5.00 -8.25 6.97
CA GLY A 24 6.07 -9.24 6.85
C GLY A 24 6.22 -9.87 5.46
N TRP A 25 5.60 -9.30 4.41
CA TRP A 25 5.76 -9.80 3.04
C TRP A 25 7.10 -9.39 2.43
N ASN A 26 7.62 -8.25 2.86
CA ASN A 26 8.81 -7.62 2.32
C ASN A 26 9.83 -7.36 3.43
N LYS A 27 11.11 -7.58 3.13
CA LYS A 27 12.23 -7.19 4.00
C LYS A 27 13.15 -6.24 3.25
N LEU A 28 13.45 -5.08 3.85
CA LEU A 28 14.49 -4.18 3.37
C LEU A 28 15.85 -4.74 3.80
N VAL A 29 16.77 -4.90 2.87
CA VAL A 29 18.10 -5.46 3.13
C VAL A 29 19.24 -4.55 2.69
N GLY A 30 18.92 -3.38 2.11
CA GLY A 30 19.93 -2.47 1.55
C GLY A 30 20.74 -3.14 0.44
N ALA A 31 21.99 -2.72 0.26
CA ALA A 31 22.88 -3.23 -0.77
C ALA A 31 24.06 -4.06 -0.22
N GLU A 32 24.05 -4.41 1.07
CA GLU A 32 25.12 -5.20 1.71
C GLU A 32 25.01 -6.69 1.35
N PRO A 33 26.01 -7.29 0.68
CA PRO A 33 25.95 -8.68 0.19
C PRO A 33 25.64 -9.71 1.28
N GLU A 34 26.23 -9.54 2.47
CA GLU A 34 26.04 -10.44 3.61
C GLU A 34 24.59 -10.41 4.10
N ALA A 35 23.98 -9.22 4.19
CA ALA A 35 22.59 -9.04 4.60
C ALA A 35 21.62 -9.64 3.58
N ILE A 36 21.93 -9.50 2.28
CA ILE A 36 21.16 -10.11 1.19
C ILE A 36 21.19 -11.63 1.29
N LEU A 37 22.37 -12.21 1.47
CA LEU A 37 22.54 -13.66 1.60
C LEU A 37 21.85 -14.21 2.86
N GLU A 38 22.04 -13.56 3.99
CA GLU A 38 21.38 -13.94 5.24
C GLU A 38 19.86 -13.94 5.09
N ALA A 39 19.30 -12.88 4.49
CA ALA A 39 17.87 -12.78 4.25
C ALA A 39 17.39 -13.82 3.23
N TRP A 40 18.15 -14.11 2.18
CA TRP A 40 17.78 -15.12 1.19
C TRP A 40 17.59 -16.51 1.81
N PHE A 41 18.47 -16.90 2.74
CA PHE A 41 18.39 -18.21 3.37
C PHE A 41 17.37 -18.27 4.50
N ASN A 42 17.21 -17.19 5.28
CA ASN A 42 16.46 -17.24 6.54
C ASN A 42 15.10 -16.53 6.51
N PHE A 43 14.86 -15.61 5.57
CA PHE A 43 13.58 -14.91 5.48
C PHE A 43 12.51 -15.82 4.87
N SER A 44 11.44 -16.03 5.63
CA SER A 44 10.22 -16.66 5.15
C SER A 44 9.04 -15.74 5.44
N PRO A 45 8.37 -15.17 4.42
CA PRO A 45 7.16 -14.39 4.64
C PRO A 45 6.04 -15.29 5.20
N PRO A 46 5.04 -14.70 5.89
CA PRO A 46 3.85 -15.43 6.33
C PRO A 46 3.13 -16.11 5.16
N ALA A 47 2.51 -17.26 5.40
CA ALA A 47 1.72 -17.95 4.37
C ALA A 47 0.42 -17.21 4.04
N GLU A 48 -0.14 -16.51 5.03
CA GLU A 48 -1.37 -15.72 4.88
C GLU A 48 -1.06 -14.27 4.56
N HIS A 49 -1.72 -13.79 3.52
CA HIS A 49 -1.49 -12.48 2.96
C HIS A 49 -2.78 -11.64 3.07
N PRO A 50 -2.87 -10.68 4.00
CA PRO A 50 -4.00 -9.76 4.07
C PRO A 50 -4.14 -8.91 2.78
N PRO A 51 -5.36 -8.59 2.33
CA PRO A 51 -5.58 -7.86 1.08
C PRO A 51 -5.30 -6.35 1.22
N ILE A 52 -4.07 -5.97 1.54
CA ILE A 52 -3.64 -4.59 1.81
C ILE A 52 -3.76 -3.65 0.59
N PHE A 53 -3.85 -4.19 -0.63
CA PHE A 53 -4.06 -3.44 -1.87
C PHE A 53 -5.48 -3.63 -2.46
N GLY A 54 -6.40 -4.20 -1.67
CA GLY A 54 -7.78 -4.46 -2.08
C GLY A 54 -7.97 -5.79 -2.80
N GLN A 55 -9.13 -5.93 -3.45
CA GLN A 55 -9.65 -7.20 -3.97
C GLN A 55 -9.51 -7.36 -5.49
N GLY A 56 -8.64 -6.55 -6.12
CA GLY A 56 -8.42 -6.60 -7.57
C GLY A 56 -9.48 -5.91 -8.42
N ILE A 57 -10.39 -5.15 -7.80
CA ILE A 57 -11.47 -4.40 -8.49
C ILE A 57 -11.19 -2.90 -8.63
N ALA A 58 -9.96 -2.45 -8.35
CA ALA A 58 -9.60 -1.03 -8.38
C ALA A 58 -9.91 -0.37 -9.73
N GLY A 59 -9.66 -1.07 -10.86
CA GLY A 59 -9.97 -0.55 -12.19
C GLY A 59 -11.45 -0.25 -12.41
N GLN A 60 -12.34 -1.12 -11.91
CA GLN A 60 -13.80 -0.90 -11.98
C GLN A 60 -14.21 0.31 -11.15
N GLN A 61 -13.67 0.45 -9.95
CA GLN A 61 -13.96 1.59 -9.07
C GLN A 61 -13.50 2.90 -9.69
N ILE A 62 -12.29 2.92 -10.29
CA ILE A 62 -11.77 4.09 -11.00
C ILE A 62 -12.67 4.47 -12.18
N ALA A 63 -13.08 3.50 -13.00
CA ALA A 63 -13.96 3.75 -14.14
C ALA A 63 -15.31 4.35 -13.69
N GLN A 64 -15.92 3.79 -12.63
CA GLN A 64 -17.16 4.31 -12.07
C GLN A 64 -17.04 5.76 -11.61
N ILE A 65 -15.92 6.14 -10.98
CA ILE A 65 -15.67 7.51 -10.54
C ILE A 65 -15.59 8.45 -11.76
N LEU A 66 -14.83 8.07 -12.79
CA LEU A 66 -14.67 8.87 -14.00
C LEU A 66 -15.98 9.02 -14.80
N ASP A 67 -16.84 8.00 -14.80
CA ASP A 67 -18.17 8.08 -15.42
C ASP A 67 -19.15 8.95 -14.61
N SER A 68 -18.98 8.99 -13.28
CA SER A 68 -19.89 9.70 -12.38
C SER A 68 -19.66 11.21 -12.30
N GLU A 69 -18.45 11.69 -12.62
CA GLU A 69 -18.09 13.11 -12.52
C GLU A 69 -17.40 13.61 -13.80
N PRO A 70 -17.86 14.74 -14.40
CA PRO A 70 -17.16 15.34 -15.52
C PRO A 70 -15.77 15.83 -15.08
N VAL A 71 -14.72 15.28 -15.71
CA VAL A 71 -13.34 15.72 -15.47
C VAL A 71 -13.14 17.11 -16.07
N ILE A 72 -13.08 18.14 -15.22
CA ILE A 72 -12.79 19.52 -15.63
C ILE A 72 -11.29 19.80 -15.39
N PHE A 73 -10.52 19.88 -16.47
CA PHE A 73 -9.11 20.24 -16.40
C PHE A 73 -8.93 21.65 -15.82
N GLY A 74 -8.05 21.78 -14.83
CA GLY A 74 -7.76 23.05 -14.16
C GLY A 74 -8.66 23.36 -12.94
N GLN A 75 -9.64 22.51 -12.61
CA GLN A 75 -10.29 22.60 -11.31
C GLN A 75 -9.37 22.06 -10.21
N SER A 76 -9.24 22.82 -9.12
CA SER A 76 -8.66 22.32 -7.88
C SER A 76 -9.70 21.44 -7.20
N PHE A 77 -9.41 20.15 -7.06
CA PHE A 77 -10.18 19.30 -6.17
C PHE A 77 -9.84 19.68 -4.73
N PRO A 78 -10.84 19.94 -3.87
CA PRO A 78 -10.58 20.26 -2.48
C PRO A 78 -9.83 19.09 -1.84
N ASN A 79 -8.65 19.37 -1.26
CA ASN A 79 -7.86 18.35 -0.59
C ASN A 79 -8.70 17.70 0.52
N PRO A 80 -9.11 16.42 0.37
CA PRO A 80 -9.94 15.75 1.37
C PRO A 80 -9.20 15.55 2.70
N PHE A 81 -7.87 15.67 2.69
CA PHE A 81 -6.98 15.59 3.85
C PHE A 81 -6.51 16.95 4.36
N SER A 82 -7.15 18.05 3.93
CA SER A 82 -6.92 19.35 4.56
C SER A 82 -7.34 19.30 6.03
N HIS A 83 -6.52 19.88 6.92
CA HIS A 83 -6.74 19.85 8.38
C HIS A 83 -8.17 20.30 8.79
N GLU A 84 -8.76 21.24 8.05
CA GLU A 84 -10.12 21.74 8.29
C GLU A 84 -11.22 20.68 8.11
N ARG A 85 -11.11 19.78 7.13
CA ARG A 85 -12.14 18.75 6.88
C ARG A 85 -12.03 17.56 7.84
N ALA A 86 -10.82 17.21 8.27
CA ALA A 86 -10.61 16.16 9.28
C ALA A 86 -11.30 16.51 10.62
N VAL A 87 -11.25 17.79 11.02
CA VAL A 87 -11.92 18.30 12.23
C VAL A 87 -13.44 18.27 12.08
N LEU A 88 -13.99 18.67 10.92
CA LEU A 88 -15.42 18.64 10.66
C LEU A 88 -15.98 17.21 10.56
N ALA A 89 -15.24 16.27 9.96
CA ALA A 89 -15.63 14.86 9.90
C ALA A 89 -15.58 14.20 11.28
N ALA A 90 -14.56 14.48 12.10
CA ALA A 90 -14.49 14.01 13.48
C ALA A 90 -15.63 14.58 14.35
N ALA A 91 -16.00 15.85 14.16
CA ALA A 91 -17.12 16.48 14.85
C ALA A 91 -18.50 15.92 14.44
N ALA A 92 -18.64 15.45 13.21
CA ALA A 92 -19.87 14.82 12.72
C ALA A 92 -20.07 13.37 13.24
N VAL A 93 -18.97 12.65 13.51
CA VAL A 93 -19.01 11.29 14.08
C VAL A 93 -19.24 11.30 15.60
N MET A 94 -18.97 12.43 16.28
CA MET A 94 -19.21 12.60 17.72
C MET A 94 -20.63 13.12 18.07
N ARG A 95 -21.61 12.99 17.15
CA ARG A 95 -23.03 13.31 17.41
C ARG A 95 -23.90 12.06 17.34
#